data_AF-A0A2T6KWQ2-F1
#
_entry.id   AF-A0A2T6KWQ2-F1
#
_cell.length_a   1.000
_cell.length_b   1.000
_cell.length_c   1.000
_cell.angle_alpha   90.00
_cell.angle_beta   90.00
_cell.angle_gamma   90.00
#
_symmetry.space_group_name_H-M   'P 1'
#
loop_
_entity.id
_entity.type
_entity.pdbx_description
1 polymer ?
#
loop_
_entity_poly.entity_id
_entity_poly.type
_entity_poly.pdbx_seq_one_letter_code
_entity_poly.pdbx_strand_id
1 'polypeptide(L)'
;MIRTEPSALAAALQTALPDGAVLTGDADVERYAHDDAEWADYAVPAAVVLATSLDDVVTTVRIAGAHDAPVVPRAPAPACRAERTRQPAPSCCPSNA
;
A
#
# COMPACT_ATOMS: atom_id res chain seq x y z
N MET A 1 15.65 15.03 -14.49
CA MET A 1 14.84 14.09 -13.68
C MET A 1 14.18 13.14 -14.66
N ILE A 2 14.76 11.96 -14.86
CA ILE A 2 14.16 10.95 -15.73
C ILE A 2 13.04 10.33 -14.89
N ARG A 3 11.77 10.58 -15.26
CA ARG A 3 10.67 9.82 -14.67
C ARG A 3 10.83 8.39 -15.16
N THR A 4 10.99 7.43 -14.25
CA THR A 4 11.00 6.01 -14.61
C THR A 4 9.68 5.64 -15.28
N GLU A 5 9.76 4.84 -16.35
CA GLU A 5 8.59 4.27 -17.00
C GLU A 5 7.85 3.31 -16.04
N PRO A 6 6.54 3.50 -15.79
CA PRO A 6 5.76 2.70 -14.84
C PRO A 6 5.90 1.18 -15.03
N SER A 7 6.00 0.72 -16.29
CA SER A 7 6.18 -0.68 -16.65
C SER A 7 7.52 -1.27 -16.21
N ALA A 8 8.60 -0.48 -16.24
CA ALA A 8 9.93 -0.94 -15.81
C ALA A 8 10.00 -1.12 -14.29
N LEU A 9 9.38 -0.20 -13.53
CA LEU A 9 9.26 -0.33 -12.08
C LEU A 9 8.43 -1.56 -11.70
N ALA A 10 7.27 -1.74 -12.34
CA ALA A 10 6.39 -2.88 -12.11
C ALA A 10 7.10 -4.22 -12.37
N ALA A 11 7.84 -4.34 -13.47
CA ALA A 11 8.61 -5.53 -13.80
C ALA A 11 9.74 -5.82 -12.79
N ALA A 12 10.45 -4.78 -12.33
CA ALA A 12 11.48 -4.94 -11.30
C ALA A 12 10.91 -5.47 -9.98
N LEU A 13 9.75 -4.95 -9.56
CA LEU A 13 9.06 -5.41 -8.36
C LEU A 13 8.58 -6.86 -8.51
N GLN A 14 7.95 -7.23 -9.63
CA GLN A 14 7.49 -8.60 -9.89
C GLN A 14 8.64 -9.61 -9.91
N THR A 15 9.83 -9.20 -10.35
CA THR A 15 11.02 -10.07 -10.38
C THR A 15 11.60 -10.31 -8.99
N ALA A 16 11.51 -9.32 -8.10
CA ALA A 16 12.18 -9.34 -6.80
C ALA A 16 11.31 -9.84 -5.64
N LEU A 17 10.00 -9.89 -5.83
CA LEU A 17 9.02 -10.23 -4.80
C LEU A 17 8.31 -11.55 -5.09
N PRO A 18 7.70 -12.20 -4.08
CA PRO A 18 6.95 -13.43 -4.28
C PRO A 18 5.83 -13.30 -5.33
N ASP A 19 5.52 -14.41 -6.00
CA ASP A 19 4.42 -14.47 -6.96
C ASP A 19 3.10 -14.00 -6.34
N GLY A 20 2.41 -13.10 -7.03
CA GLY A 20 1.14 -12.52 -6.58
C GLY A 20 1.26 -11.40 -5.53
N ALA A 21 2.47 -11.06 -5.08
CA ALA A 21 2.67 -9.94 -4.15
C ALA A 21 2.59 -8.57 -4.82
N VAL A 22 2.63 -8.50 -6.17
CA VAL A 22 2.62 -7.24 -6.93
C VAL A 22 1.44 -7.20 -7.88
N LEU A 23 0.57 -6.20 -7.70
CA LEU A 23 -0.56 -5.91 -8.58
C LEU A 23 -0.15 -4.84 -9.60
N THR A 24 -0.47 -5.06 -10.88
CA THR A 24 -0.11 -4.15 -11.98
C THR A 24 -1.24 -3.99 -13.02
N GLY A 25 -2.34 -4.75 -12.90
CA GLY A 25 -3.48 -4.63 -13.81
C GLY A 25 -4.37 -3.46 -13.43
N ASP A 26 -4.86 -2.71 -14.42
CA ASP A 26 -5.59 -1.44 -14.24
C ASP A 26 -6.69 -1.54 -13.18
N ALA A 27 -7.58 -2.55 -13.26
CA ALA A 27 -8.67 -2.73 -12.31
C ALA A 27 -8.20 -3.10 -10.88
N ASP A 28 -7.03 -3.70 -10.74
CA ASP A 28 -6.48 -4.09 -9.43
C ASP A 28 -5.84 -2.90 -8.73
N VAL A 29 -5.09 -2.08 -9.48
CA VAL A 29 -4.40 -0.90 -8.93
C VAL A 29 -5.36 0.27 -8.68
N GLU A 30 -6.43 0.41 -9.47
CA GLU A 30 -7.45 1.46 -9.31
C GLU A 30 -8.10 1.43 -7.92
N ARG A 31 -8.28 0.22 -7.35
CA ARG A 31 -8.83 0.02 -5.98
C ARG A 31 -7.96 0.62 -4.88
N TYR A 32 -6.73 0.99 -5.20
CA TYR A 32 -5.76 1.60 -4.31
C TYR A 32 -5.42 3.05 -4.68
N ALA A 33 -6.08 3.63 -5.68
CA ALA A 33 -5.85 5.01 -6.10
C ALA A 33 -6.38 6.04 -5.08
N HIS A 34 -7.36 5.65 -4.26
CA HIS A 34 -8.03 6.52 -3.29
C HIS A 34 -7.80 6.08 -1.84
N ASP A 35 -7.67 7.07 -0.96
CA ASP A 35 -7.85 6.97 0.48
C ASP A 35 -9.09 7.75 0.94
N ASP A 36 -9.27 7.92 2.25
CA ASP A 36 -10.42 8.62 2.82
C ASP A 36 -10.31 10.16 2.66
N ALA A 37 -9.22 10.68 2.08
CA ALA A 37 -9.05 12.10 1.79
C ALA A 37 -9.69 12.48 0.44
N GLU A 38 -11.02 12.36 0.35
CA GLU A 38 -11.81 12.65 -0.86
C GLU A 38 -11.60 14.06 -1.45
N TRP A 39 -11.05 14.97 -0.66
CA TRP A 39 -10.79 16.35 -1.04
C TRP A 39 -9.47 16.57 -1.79
N ALA A 40 -8.59 15.58 -1.87
CA ALA A 40 -7.27 15.70 -2.48
C ALA A 40 -7.22 15.10 -3.89
N ASP A 41 -6.37 15.68 -4.75
CA ASP A 41 -6.04 15.07 -6.04
C ASP A 41 -5.38 13.70 -5.82
N TYR A 42 -5.73 12.74 -6.67
CA TYR A 42 -5.21 11.38 -6.62
C TYR A 42 -4.70 10.94 -8.00
N ALA A 43 -3.92 9.86 -8.02
CA ALA A 43 -3.43 9.24 -9.25
C ALA A 43 -3.43 7.72 -9.10
N VAL A 44 -3.60 7.03 -10.23
CA VAL A 44 -3.50 5.57 -10.28
C VAL A 44 -2.04 5.15 -10.03
N PRO A 45 -1.76 4.26 -9.07
CA PRO A 45 -0.40 3.82 -8.80
C PRO A 45 0.12 2.91 -9.91
N ALA A 46 1.42 2.99 -10.22
CA ALA A 46 2.07 2.14 -11.22
C ALA A 46 2.09 0.65 -10.83
N ALA A 47 2.13 0.37 -9.53
CA ALA A 47 2.04 -0.98 -8.96
C ALA A 47 1.59 -0.88 -7.50
N VAL A 48 0.96 -1.94 -6.99
CA VAL A 48 0.64 -2.09 -5.56
C VAL A 48 1.34 -3.33 -5.04
N VAL A 49 2.07 -3.19 -3.93
CA VAL A 49 2.75 -4.32 -3.28
C VAL A 49 1.98 -4.75 -2.02
N LEU A 50 1.51 -6.00 -2.03
CA LEU A 50 0.88 -6.66 -0.89
C LEU A 50 1.95 -7.42 -0.07
N ALA A 51 2.80 -6.64 0.61
CA ALA A 51 3.92 -7.19 1.38
C ALA A 51 3.44 -8.15 2.48
N THR A 52 4.08 -9.32 2.56
CA THR A 52 3.80 -10.37 3.57
C THR A 52 4.84 -10.43 4.67
N SER A 53 5.99 -9.77 4.46
CA SER A 53 7.12 -9.72 5.38
C SER A 53 7.74 -8.32 5.44
N LEU A 54 8.58 -8.08 6.44
CA LEU A 54 9.40 -6.87 6.51
C LEU A 54 10.39 -6.79 5.34
N ASP A 55 10.93 -7.93 4.92
CA ASP A 55 11.90 -8.00 3.83
C ASP A 55 11.27 -7.60 2.49
N ASP A 56 9.99 -7.92 2.28
CA ASP A 56 9.22 -7.49 1.10
C ASP A 56 9.12 -5.95 1.07
N VAL A 57 8.83 -5.33 2.22
CA VAL A 57 8.76 -3.86 2.36
C VAL A 57 10.12 -3.23 2.09
N VAL A 58 11.19 -3.75 2.70
CA VAL A 58 12.56 -3.25 2.50
C VAL A 58 12.97 -3.35 1.03
N THR A 59 12.69 -4.48 0.39
CA THR A 59 12.98 -4.71 -1.03
C THR A 59 12.22 -3.73 -1.91
N THR A 60 10.92 -3.54 -1.64
CA THR A 60 10.06 -2.59 -2.34
C THR A 60 10.59 -1.16 -2.26
N VAL A 61 10.89 -0.68 -1.05
CA VAL A 61 11.36 0.71 -0.84
C VAL A 61 12.72 0.94 -1.50
N ARG A 62 13.62 -0.06 -1.48
CA ARG A 62 14.91 0.03 -2.17
C ARG A 62 14.75 0.13 -3.69
N ILE A 63 13.89 -0.70 -4.28
CA ILE A 63 13.59 -0.65 -5.73
C ILE A 63 12.94 0.69 -6.07
N ALA A 64 11.91 1.11 -5.34
CA ALA A 64 11.26 2.40 -5.58
C ALA A 64 12.25 3.56 -5.51
N GLY A 65 13.14 3.57 -4.51
CA GLY A 65 14.21 4.57 -4.39
C GLY A 65 15.21 4.54 -5.55
N ALA A 66 15.59 3.36 -6.05
CA ALA A 66 16.47 3.24 -7.22
C ALA A 66 15.81 3.72 -8.53
N HIS A 67 14.48 3.75 -8.56
CA HIS A 67 13.66 4.20 -9.70
C HIS A 67 13.10 5.63 -9.51
N ASP A 68 13.48 6.35 -8.45
CA ASP A 68 12.93 7.66 -8.08
C ASP A 68 11.38 7.68 -8.01
N ALA A 69 10.79 6.55 -7.58
CA ALA A 69 9.34 6.36 -7.51
C ALA A 69 8.80 6.71 -6.11
N PRO A 70 7.73 7.52 -6.00
CA PRO A 70 7.10 7.80 -4.72
C PRO A 70 6.45 6.54 -4.13
N VAL A 71 6.46 6.43 -2.80
CA VAL A 71 5.85 5.32 -2.05
C VAL A 71 4.76 5.87 -1.14
N VAL A 72 3.54 5.36 -1.29
CA VAL A 72 2.39 5.67 -0.43
C VAL A 72 2.07 4.44 0.42
N PRO A 73 2.42 4.41 1.72
CA PRO A 73 2.09 3.30 2.59
C PRO A 73 0.60 3.29 2.91
N ARG A 74 -0.09 2.18 2.64
CA ARG A 74 -1.49 1.95 3.00
C ARG A 74 -1.58 0.79 3.99
N ALA A 75 -2.06 1.08 5.18
CA ALA A 75 -2.48 0.05 6.13
C ALA A 75 -3.98 -0.15 6.02
N PRO A 76 -4.51 -1.37 6.29
CA PRO A 76 -5.92 -1.49 6.58
C PRO A 76 -6.26 -0.58 7.77
N ALA A 77 -7.47 -0.01 7.77
CA ALA A 77 -7.96 0.70 8.94
C ALA A 77 -7.77 -0.20 10.17
N PRO A 78 -7.23 0.33 11.28
CA PRO A 78 -7.11 -0.48 12.48
C PRO A 78 -8.51 -0.95 12.86
N ALA A 79 -8.76 -2.27 12.79
CA ALA A 79 -9.82 -2.85 13.57
C ALA A 79 -9.62 -2.35 15.01
N CYS A 80 -10.70 -2.05 15.73
CA CYS A 80 -10.66 -1.78 17.17
C CYS A 80 -10.09 -3.01 17.90
N ARG A 81 -8.77 -3.16 17.84
CA ARG A 81 -8.01 -4.16 18.54
C ARG A 81 -7.62 -3.46 19.82
N ALA A 82 -8.34 -3.81 20.89
CA ALA A 82 -7.89 -3.52 22.24
C ALA A 82 -6.50 -4.14 22.41
N GLU A 83 -5.47 -3.33 22.18
CA GLU A 83 -4.12 -3.66 22.61
C GLU A 83 -4.16 -3.88 24.13
N ARG A 84 -3.38 -4.87 24.57
CA ARG A 84 -3.47 -5.52 25.87
C ARG A 84 -2.88 -4.65 26.99
N THR A 85 -3.29 -3.39 27.09
CA THR A 85 -2.93 -2.43 28.14
C THR A 85 -4.02 -1.36 28.31
N ARG A 86 -4.82 -1.52 29.38
CA ARG A 86 -5.76 -0.56 30.01
C ARG A 86 -6.85 0.07 29.12
N GLN A 87 -8.05 -0.51 29.24
CA GLN A 87 -9.40 0.06 28.96
C GLN A 87 -9.63 0.70 27.56
N PRO A 88 -10.48 0.11 26.69
CA PRO A 88 -10.95 0.82 25.50
C PRO A 88 -11.90 1.97 25.87
N ALA A 89 -11.77 3.11 25.18
CA ALA A 89 -12.73 4.20 25.24
C ALA A 89 -14.09 3.76 24.66
N PRO A 90 -15.22 4.19 25.25
CA PRO A 90 -16.56 3.65 24.95
C PRO A 90 -17.12 4.03 23.56
N SER A 91 -16.47 4.90 22.79
CA SER A 91 -17.00 5.40 21.51
C SER A 91 -16.59 4.58 20.29
N CYS A 92 -15.69 3.61 20.44
CA CYS A 92 -15.06 2.92 19.31
C CYS A 92 -15.83 1.70 18.79
N CYS A 93 -16.88 1.24 19.48
CA CYS A 93 -17.77 0.18 18.99
C CYS A 93 -19.16 0.76 18.79
N PRO A 94 -19.71 0.86 17.56
CA PRO A 94 -21.14 1.04 17.42
C PRO A 94 -21.81 -0.21 17.98
N SER A 95 -22.55 -0.05 19.08
CA SER A 95 -23.43 -1.09 19.59
C SER A 95 -24.61 -1.24 18.63
N ASN A 96 -24.59 -2.28 17.80
CA ASN A 96 -25.80 -2.85 17.21
C ASN A 96 -25.88 -4.29 17.74
N ALA A 97 -26.80 -4.64 18.65
CA ALA A 97 -28.25 -4.77 18.45
C ALA A 97 -28.58 -5.74 17.32
#